data_AF-A0A7V3RJW0-F1
#
_entry.id   AF-A0A7V3RJW0-F1
#
_cell.length_a   1.000
_cell.length_b   1.000
_cell.length_c   1.000
_cell.angle_alpha   90.00
_cell.angle_beta   90.00
_cell.angle_gamma   90.00
#
_symmetry.space_group_name_H-M   'P 1'
#
loop_
_entity.id
_entity.type
_entity.pdbx_description
1 polymer ?
#
loop_
_entity_poly.entity_id
_entity_poly.type
_entity_poly.pdbx_seq_one_letter_code
_entity_poly.pdbx_strand_id
1 'polypeptide(L)'
;MKKKTFIFNPARFFNFLRLFFVSSIVVSLGFMGYTVSPGWSSSRSSSSLSSSSSVGSNFNWSKKYVNGKMSPQYWQSITMSSDDTKLAACVYGGYIYTSTDGGITWTEQTSAGYRRWISIAMSSDGTKLAACVYSGYIYTSMDGGITWTEQTSAGIGNWSSIKMSSDGNKIGAVIYGDQGVWIGTR
;
A
#
# COMPACT_ATOMS: atom_id res chain seq x y z
N MET A 1 -54.47 42.94 25.43
CA MET A 1 -55.12 41.91 26.26
C MET A 1 -54.10 40.89 26.76
N LYS A 2 -54.46 40.11 27.78
CA LYS A 2 -53.62 39.29 28.69
C LYS A 2 -52.51 38.43 28.03
N LYS A 3 -51.32 38.41 28.64
CA LYS A 3 -50.29 37.36 28.47
C LYS A 3 -50.87 36.00 28.89
N LYS A 4 -50.47 34.91 28.21
CA LYS A 4 -50.58 33.54 28.73
C LYS A 4 -49.18 32.91 28.75
N THR A 5 -48.70 32.64 29.96
CA THR A 5 -47.46 31.92 30.22
C THR A 5 -47.70 30.42 30.01
N PHE A 6 -46.76 29.73 29.36
CA PHE A 6 -46.61 28.27 29.54
C PHE A 6 -45.24 27.98 30.11
N ILE A 7 -45.22 27.11 31.12
CA ILE A 7 -44.06 26.77 31.94
C ILE A 7 -43.55 25.41 31.47
N PHE A 8 -42.25 25.31 31.17
CA PHE A 8 -41.54 24.04 31.21
C PHE A 8 -40.12 24.29 31.73
N ASN A 9 -39.81 23.75 32.90
CA ASN A 9 -38.52 23.93 33.58
C ASN A 9 -37.70 22.63 33.45
N PRO A 10 -36.53 22.65 32.78
CA PRO A 10 -35.71 21.46 32.56
C PRO A 10 -34.85 21.15 33.82
N ALA A 11 -35.36 20.30 34.72
CA ALA A 11 -34.67 20.02 35.99
C ALA A 11 -34.77 18.56 36.48
N ARG A 12 -34.00 17.66 35.86
CA ARG A 12 -33.39 16.41 36.40
C ARG A 12 -32.27 15.97 35.43
N PHE A 13 -31.11 15.43 35.78
CA PHE A 13 -30.27 15.35 36.99
C PHE A 13 -28.88 14.91 36.49
N PHE A 14 -27.72 15.23 37.08
CA PHE A 14 -27.34 15.98 38.30
C PHE A 14 -26.10 16.86 37.98
N ASN A 15 -25.73 17.77 38.89
CA ASN A 15 -24.40 18.40 38.94
C ASN A 15 -24.04 18.60 40.42
N PHE A 16 -22.81 18.30 40.84
CA PHE A 16 -22.32 18.64 42.18
C PHE A 16 -20.88 19.15 42.10
N LEU A 17 -20.65 20.29 42.74
CA LEU A 17 -19.44 21.10 42.66
C LEU A 17 -19.08 21.58 44.08
N ARG A 18 -17.77 21.80 44.34
CA ARG A 18 -17.20 22.53 45.49
C ARG A 18 -17.15 21.81 46.86
N LEU A 19 -16.29 22.19 47.83
CA LEU A 19 -14.89 22.73 47.86
C LEU A 19 -14.48 22.95 49.36
N PHE A 20 -13.24 22.64 49.77
CA PHE A 20 -12.59 23.00 51.08
C PHE A 20 -13.24 22.42 52.38
N PHE A 21 -12.61 22.30 53.57
CA PHE A 21 -11.53 23.01 54.31
C PHE A 21 -10.61 22.03 55.12
N VAL A 22 -9.27 22.21 55.20
CA VAL A 22 -8.42 22.80 56.29
C VAL A 22 -8.37 22.06 57.65
N SER A 23 -7.17 21.65 58.12
CA SER A 23 -6.56 22.00 59.44
C SER A 23 -5.14 21.38 59.62
N SER A 24 -4.43 21.75 60.71
CA SER A 24 -2.95 21.76 60.82
C SER A 24 -2.29 20.73 61.77
N ILE A 25 -1.03 20.40 61.43
CA ILE A 25 0.16 20.08 62.25
C ILE A 25 0.00 19.79 63.76
N VAL A 26 0.57 18.66 64.22
CA VAL A 26 1.40 18.56 65.45
C VAL A 26 2.59 17.62 65.19
N VAL A 27 3.76 17.90 65.78
CA VAL A 27 4.99 17.09 65.72
C VAL A 27 5.36 16.58 67.11
N SER A 28 5.76 15.30 67.25
CA SER A 28 6.77 14.89 68.25
C SER A 28 7.35 13.50 67.90
N LEU A 29 8.49 13.16 68.52
CA LEU A 29 9.34 12.01 68.19
C LEU A 29 8.86 10.67 68.78
N GLY A 30 9.37 9.58 68.23
CA GLY A 30 8.86 8.23 68.48
C GLY A 30 9.42 7.50 69.71
N PHE A 31 8.81 6.34 70.00
CA PHE A 31 9.36 5.25 70.81
C PHE A 31 8.90 3.89 70.26
N MET A 32 9.61 2.81 70.63
CA MET A 32 9.53 1.47 70.00
C MET A 32 8.18 0.76 70.09
N GLY A 33 7.85 -0.06 69.08
CA GLY A 33 6.87 -1.14 69.23
C GLY A 33 6.32 -1.79 67.94
N TYR A 34 6.93 -2.91 67.51
CA TYR A 34 6.31 -4.04 66.78
C TYR A 34 5.53 -3.82 65.45
N THR A 35 6.24 -4.11 64.35
CA THR A 35 5.78 -4.88 63.17
C THR A 35 4.33 -4.77 62.66
N VAL A 36 4.14 -4.09 61.51
CA VAL A 36 3.94 -4.77 60.20
C VAL A 36 4.23 -3.80 59.04
N SER A 37 5.19 -4.16 58.18
CA SER A 37 5.36 -3.62 56.81
C SER A 37 4.58 -4.52 55.85
N PRO A 38 4.06 -4.06 54.69
CA PRO A 38 4.66 -3.11 53.74
C PRO A 38 3.77 -1.87 53.46
N GLY A 39 4.26 -0.77 52.93
CA GLY A 39 5.48 -0.59 52.13
C GLY A 39 5.10 0.04 50.78
N TRP A 40 4.73 1.32 50.80
CA TRP A 40 4.50 2.12 49.58
C TRP A 40 5.70 3.03 49.34
N SER A 41 6.70 2.51 48.63
CA SER A 41 7.63 3.37 47.91
C SER A 41 6.89 4.01 46.74
N SER A 42 7.10 5.30 46.51
CA SER A 42 6.52 6.01 45.37
C SER A 42 7.26 5.67 44.07
N SER A 43 7.06 4.45 43.57
CA SER A 43 7.47 4.10 42.22
C SER A 43 6.66 4.92 41.21
N ARG A 44 7.30 5.93 40.61
CA ARG A 44 6.86 6.40 39.30
C ARG A 44 7.07 5.25 38.32
N SER A 45 6.01 4.48 38.09
CA SER A 45 5.91 3.58 36.94
C SER A 45 5.78 4.44 35.68
N SER A 46 6.89 5.04 35.25
CA SER A 46 7.10 5.28 33.83
C SER A 46 7.09 3.91 33.17
N SER A 47 5.92 3.48 32.68
CA SER A 47 5.80 2.32 31.81
C SER A 47 6.83 2.51 30.71
N SER A 48 7.87 1.68 30.72
CA SER A 48 9.00 1.83 29.82
C SER A 48 8.45 1.92 28.40
N LEU A 49 8.85 2.97 27.68
CA LEU A 49 8.86 2.89 26.23
C LEU A 49 9.62 1.61 25.91
N SER A 50 8.91 0.58 25.45
CA SER A 50 9.55 -0.49 24.73
C SER A 50 10.11 0.19 23.48
N SER A 51 11.37 0.60 23.57
CA SER A 51 12.15 1.02 22.41
C SER A 51 12.22 -0.20 21.52
N SER A 52 11.22 -0.35 20.65
CA SER A 52 11.28 -1.20 19.48
C SER A 52 12.39 -0.60 18.63
N SER A 53 13.60 -1.04 18.91
CA SER A 53 14.73 -0.84 18.03
C SER A 53 14.31 -1.44 16.70
N SER A 54 13.93 -0.57 15.76
CA SER A 54 13.86 -0.91 14.35
C SER A 54 15.29 -1.20 13.89
N VAL A 55 15.79 -2.39 14.24
CA VAL A 55 16.98 -2.98 13.65
C VAL A 55 16.72 -2.95 12.14
N GLY A 56 17.49 -2.13 11.43
CA GLY A 56 16.99 -1.42 10.26
C GLY A 56 16.31 -2.31 9.23
N SER A 57 15.04 -2.04 8.93
CA SER A 57 14.23 -2.69 7.89
C SER A 57 14.66 -2.24 6.49
N ASN A 58 15.96 -2.27 6.22
CA ASN A 58 16.53 -1.89 4.93
C ASN A 58 16.28 -2.99 3.90
N PHE A 59 15.80 -2.60 2.72
CA PHE A 59 15.71 -3.52 1.60
C PHE A 59 17.11 -3.97 1.17
N ASN A 60 17.31 -5.30 1.13
CA ASN A 60 18.56 -5.90 0.67
C ASN A 60 18.48 -6.12 -0.84
N TRP A 61 19.08 -5.21 -1.61
CA TRP A 61 19.05 -5.24 -3.06
C TRP A 61 20.09 -6.22 -3.63
N SER A 62 19.64 -7.15 -4.48
CA SER A 62 20.54 -7.99 -5.29
C SER A 62 20.11 -7.96 -6.76
N LYS A 63 21.07 -7.75 -7.67
CA LYS A 63 20.81 -7.74 -9.11
C LYS A 63 20.76 -9.18 -9.62
N LYS A 64 19.66 -9.55 -10.28
CA LYS A 64 19.52 -10.81 -11.02
C LYS A 64 19.59 -10.56 -12.52
N TYR A 65 20.01 -11.57 -13.29
CA TYR A 65 20.10 -11.50 -14.75
C TYR A 65 19.12 -12.50 -15.36
N VAL A 66 18.24 -12.01 -16.23
CA VAL A 66 17.26 -12.84 -16.94
C VAL A 66 17.98 -13.72 -17.96
N ASN A 67 17.86 -15.04 -17.79
CA ASN A 67 18.36 -16.09 -18.69
C ASN A 67 19.83 -15.93 -19.12
N GLY A 68 20.67 -15.41 -18.22
CA GLY A 68 22.09 -15.18 -18.48
C GLY A 68 22.40 -14.18 -19.60
N LYS A 69 21.42 -13.39 -20.07
CA LYS A 69 21.64 -12.42 -21.14
C LYS A 69 22.61 -11.33 -20.69
N MET A 70 23.79 -11.30 -21.34
CA MET A 70 24.86 -10.34 -21.08
C MET A 70 24.71 -9.02 -21.85
N SER A 71 23.81 -8.96 -22.85
CA SER A 71 23.47 -7.70 -23.52
C SER A 71 22.63 -6.78 -22.62
N PRO A 72 22.92 -5.47 -22.56
CA PRO A 72 22.06 -4.52 -21.85
C PRO A 72 20.65 -4.49 -22.46
N GLN A 73 19.63 -4.81 -21.64
CA GLN A 73 18.22 -4.65 -22.00
C GLN A 73 17.67 -3.35 -21.40
N TYR A 74 16.91 -2.57 -22.18
CA TYR A 74 16.25 -1.34 -21.72
C TYR A 74 14.96 -1.63 -20.96
N TRP A 75 15.06 -2.28 -19.80
CA TRP A 75 13.94 -2.51 -18.88
C TRP A 75 13.20 -1.19 -18.55
N GLN A 76 11.88 -1.16 -18.73
CA GLN A 76 11.06 0.05 -18.50
C GLN A 76 10.14 -0.06 -17.29
N SER A 77 9.51 -1.21 -17.10
CA SER A 77 8.45 -1.39 -16.11
C SER A 77 8.40 -2.83 -15.61
N ILE A 78 7.99 -3.00 -14.36
CA ILE A 78 7.79 -4.27 -13.68
C ILE A 78 6.51 -4.19 -12.84
N THR A 79 5.84 -5.32 -12.67
CA THR A 79 4.64 -5.49 -11.85
C THR A 79 4.68 -6.86 -11.16
N MET A 80 3.91 -7.02 -10.08
CA MET A 80 3.92 -8.21 -9.21
C MET A 80 2.51 -8.50 -8.69
N SER A 81 2.18 -9.77 -8.48
CA SER A 81 0.95 -10.22 -7.80
C SER A 81 0.95 -9.90 -6.30
N SER A 82 -0.20 -10.00 -5.65
CA SER A 82 -0.34 -9.71 -4.20
C SER A 82 0.17 -10.82 -3.28
N ASP A 83 0.57 -11.96 -3.84
CA ASP A 83 1.19 -13.09 -3.15
C ASP A 83 2.71 -13.19 -3.38
N ASP A 84 3.29 -12.17 -4.04
CA ASP A 84 4.69 -12.06 -4.46
C ASP A 84 5.19 -13.20 -5.39
N THR A 85 4.35 -14.15 -5.82
CA THR A 85 4.80 -15.31 -6.61
C THR A 85 4.97 -15.00 -8.09
N LYS A 86 4.17 -14.10 -8.66
CA LYS A 86 4.16 -13.77 -10.09
C LYS A 86 4.69 -12.37 -10.32
N LEU A 87 5.62 -12.24 -11.25
CA LEU A 87 6.12 -10.95 -11.71
C LEU A 87 6.07 -10.88 -13.23
N ALA A 88 5.91 -9.67 -13.77
CA ALA A 88 6.09 -9.42 -15.19
C ALA A 88 6.86 -8.12 -15.42
N ALA A 89 7.80 -8.13 -16.36
CA ALA A 89 8.66 -7.00 -16.68
C ALA A 89 8.78 -6.82 -18.20
N CYS A 90 8.87 -5.58 -18.67
CA CYS A 90 8.91 -5.27 -20.10
C CYS A 90 10.12 -4.43 -20.51
N VAL A 91 10.57 -4.63 -21.76
CA VAL A 91 11.78 -4.00 -22.32
C VAL A 91 11.42 -3.11 -23.52
N TYR A 92 11.97 -1.90 -23.56
CA TYR A 92 11.89 -1.03 -24.73
C TYR A 92 12.80 -1.55 -25.85
N GLY A 93 12.21 -1.96 -26.98
CA GLY A 93 12.96 -2.68 -28.01
C GLY A 93 13.29 -4.09 -27.52
N GLY A 94 12.25 -4.83 -27.13
CA GLY A 94 12.40 -6.16 -26.56
C GLY A 94 11.07 -6.87 -26.34
N TYR A 95 11.12 -7.88 -25.47
CA TYR A 95 9.97 -8.71 -25.11
C TYR A 95 9.43 -8.36 -23.71
N ILE A 96 8.29 -8.97 -23.38
CA ILE A 96 7.81 -9.11 -22.01
C ILE A 96 8.44 -10.40 -21.44
N TYR A 97 8.79 -10.35 -20.15
CA TYR A 97 9.28 -11.49 -19.39
C TYR A 97 8.38 -11.70 -18.18
N THR A 98 8.11 -12.96 -17.84
CA THR A 98 7.26 -13.33 -16.70
C THR A 98 7.99 -14.30 -15.77
N SER A 99 7.75 -14.19 -14.47
CA SER A 99 8.19 -15.14 -13.45
C SER A 99 6.96 -15.69 -12.71
N THR A 100 7.07 -16.93 -12.24
CA THR A 100 6.08 -17.60 -11.37
C THR A 100 6.71 -18.13 -10.08
N ASP A 101 7.89 -17.64 -9.73
CA ASP A 101 8.71 -18.08 -8.60
C ASP A 101 9.35 -16.91 -7.82
N GLY A 102 8.68 -15.75 -7.79
CA GLY A 102 9.16 -14.56 -7.08
C GLY A 102 10.37 -13.87 -7.75
N GLY A 103 10.57 -14.09 -9.05
CA GLY A 103 11.65 -13.48 -9.83
C GLY A 103 12.98 -14.24 -9.78
N ILE A 104 12.96 -15.51 -9.33
CA ILE A 104 14.13 -16.40 -9.33
C ILE A 104 14.47 -16.82 -10.77
N THR A 105 13.46 -17.23 -11.54
CA THR A 105 13.55 -17.54 -12.97
C THR A 105 12.56 -16.70 -13.78
N TRP A 106 12.85 -16.54 -15.08
CA TRP A 106 12.11 -15.62 -15.96
C TRP A 106 11.94 -16.21 -17.36
N THR A 107 10.70 -16.36 -17.80
CA THR A 107 10.34 -16.83 -19.15
C THR A 107 10.18 -15.65 -20.10
N GLU A 108 10.77 -15.73 -21.30
CA GLU A 108 10.56 -14.74 -22.37
C GLU A 108 9.26 -15.04 -23.11
N GLN A 109 8.33 -14.08 -23.14
CA GLN A 109 7.04 -14.24 -23.80
C GLN A 109 7.12 -13.75 -25.24
N THR A 110 7.57 -14.62 -26.14
CA THR A 110 7.73 -14.33 -27.57
C THR A 110 6.39 -14.12 -28.28
N SER A 111 5.30 -14.71 -27.76
CA SER A 111 3.91 -14.48 -28.21
C SER A 111 3.47 -13.02 -28.07
N ALA A 112 3.98 -12.31 -27.04
CA ALA A 112 3.78 -10.88 -26.90
C ALA A 112 4.42 -10.11 -28.06
N GLY A 113 5.56 -10.59 -28.58
CA GLY A 113 6.32 -10.07 -29.71
C GLY A 113 7.23 -8.87 -29.39
N TYR A 114 8.24 -8.67 -30.24
CA TYR A 114 9.30 -7.67 -30.03
C TYR A 114 8.81 -6.24 -30.29
N ARG A 115 8.73 -5.39 -29.26
CA ARG A 115 8.16 -4.02 -29.34
C ARG A 115 8.85 -3.02 -28.41
N ARG A 116 8.46 -1.75 -28.54
CA ARG A 116 8.81 -0.65 -27.64
C ARG A 116 7.89 -0.63 -26.42
N TRP A 117 7.92 -1.68 -25.60
CA TRP A 117 7.11 -1.75 -24.38
C TRP A 117 7.51 -0.64 -23.39
N ILE A 118 6.53 0.05 -22.81
CA ILE A 118 6.75 1.17 -21.88
C ILE A 118 6.25 0.86 -20.47
N SER A 119 5.06 0.30 -20.34
CA SER A 119 4.46 0.03 -19.04
C SER A 119 3.68 -1.27 -19.06
N ILE A 120 3.68 -1.98 -17.94
CA ILE A 120 2.95 -3.23 -17.73
C ILE A 120 2.24 -3.19 -16.36
N ALA A 121 1.03 -3.74 -16.31
CA ALA A 121 0.20 -3.87 -15.12
C ALA A 121 -0.42 -5.28 -15.09
N MET A 122 -0.81 -5.71 -13.88
CA MET A 122 -1.24 -7.08 -13.59
C MET A 122 -2.36 -7.07 -12.53
N SER A 123 -3.24 -8.08 -12.55
CA SER A 123 -4.24 -8.34 -11.51
C SER A 123 -3.60 -8.88 -10.22
N SER A 124 -4.32 -8.83 -9.09
CA SER A 124 -3.76 -9.27 -7.79
C SER A 124 -3.39 -10.75 -7.74
N ASP A 125 -4.09 -11.60 -8.50
CA ASP A 125 -3.81 -13.04 -8.67
C ASP A 125 -2.75 -13.35 -9.76
N GLY A 126 -2.29 -12.33 -10.48
CA GLY A 126 -1.37 -12.42 -11.61
C GLY A 126 -1.86 -13.22 -12.82
N THR A 127 -3.17 -13.45 -12.97
CA THR A 127 -3.72 -14.16 -14.14
C THR A 127 -3.98 -13.24 -15.33
N LYS A 128 -4.23 -11.95 -15.11
CA LYS A 128 -4.50 -10.95 -16.15
C LYS A 128 -3.38 -9.92 -16.18
N LEU A 129 -2.98 -9.53 -17.39
CA LEU A 129 -1.98 -8.48 -17.61
C LEU A 129 -2.43 -7.52 -18.70
N ALA A 130 -1.94 -6.29 -18.63
CA ALA A 130 -2.02 -5.33 -19.73
C ALA A 130 -0.69 -4.58 -19.87
N ALA A 131 -0.23 -4.41 -21.11
CA ALA A 131 1.02 -3.72 -21.43
C ALA A 131 0.80 -2.74 -22.59
N CYS A 132 1.51 -1.61 -22.57
CA CYS A 132 1.38 -0.56 -23.59
C CYS A 132 2.70 -0.24 -24.30
N VAL A 133 2.60 0.18 -25.56
CA VAL A 133 3.74 0.32 -26.48
C VAL A 133 3.88 1.76 -26.96
N TYR A 134 5.11 2.29 -26.99
CA TYR A 134 5.38 3.59 -27.60
C TYR A 134 5.22 3.53 -29.12
N SER A 135 4.40 4.44 -29.66
CA SER A 135 3.97 4.45 -31.07
C SER A 135 3.31 3.12 -31.49
N GLY A 136 2.42 2.59 -30.65
CA GLY A 136 1.77 1.29 -30.84
C GLY A 136 0.44 1.18 -30.08
N TYR A 137 0.01 -0.07 -29.83
CA TYR A 137 -1.26 -0.38 -29.16
C TYR A 137 -1.07 -0.74 -27.66
N ILE A 138 -2.21 -0.90 -26.98
CA ILE A 138 -2.31 -1.68 -25.74
C ILE A 138 -2.48 -3.16 -26.10
N TYR A 139 -1.87 -4.04 -25.32
CA TYR A 139 -2.02 -5.49 -25.40
C TYR A 139 -2.47 -6.03 -24.04
N THR A 140 -3.32 -7.06 -24.05
CA THR A 140 -3.84 -7.70 -22.84
C THR A 140 -3.63 -9.22 -22.87
N SER A 141 -3.36 -9.81 -21.72
CA SER A 141 -3.30 -11.27 -21.51
C SER A 141 -4.29 -11.68 -20.42
N MET A 142 -4.83 -12.91 -20.56
CA MET A 142 -5.79 -13.53 -19.63
C MET A 142 -5.26 -14.85 -19.03
N ASP A 143 -4.00 -15.18 -19.28
CA ASP A 143 -3.36 -16.47 -18.97
C ASP A 143 -1.96 -16.30 -18.35
N GLY A 144 -1.74 -15.21 -17.62
CA GLY A 144 -0.47 -14.92 -16.96
C GLY A 144 0.65 -14.44 -17.90
N GLY A 145 0.32 -14.07 -19.14
CA GLY A 145 1.25 -13.52 -20.13
C GLY A 145 1.69 -14.52 -21.20
N ILE A 146 1.06 -15.69 -21.27
CA ILE A 146 1.38 -16.75 -22.25
C ILE A 146 0.84 -16.39 -23.64
N THR A 147 -0.36 -15.82 -23.72
CA THR A 147 -0.94 -15.26 -24.96
C THR A 147 -1.37 -13.81 -24.76
N TRP A 148 -1.35 -13.05 -25.86
CA TRP A 148 -1.63 -11.61 -25.86
C TRP A 148 -2.59 -11.25 -26.99
N THR A 149 -3.56 -10.39 -26.67
CA THR A 149 -4.53 -9.81 -27.61
C THR A 149 -4.26 -8.33 -27.79
N GLU A 150 -4.17 -7.86 -29.03
CA GLU A 150 -4.03 -6.45 -29.38
C GLU A 150 -5.38 -5.72 -29.21
N GLN A 151 -5.38 -4.59 -28.51
CA GLN A 151 -6.58 -3.79 -28.24
C GLN A 151 -6.65 -2.61 -29.22
N THR A 152 -7.15 -2.89 -30.43
CA THR A 152 -7.20 -1.92 -31.55
C THR A 152 -8.20 -0.78 -31.32
N SER A 153 -9.20 -0.96 -30.46
CA SER A 153 -10.23 0.06 -30.15
C SER A 153 -9.68 1.32 -29.48
N ALA A 154 -8.53 1.21 -28.79
CA ALA A 154 -7.82 2.36 -28.21
C ALA A 154 -6.93 3.10 -29.22
N GLY A 155 -6.75 2.56 -30.43
CA GLY A 155 -5.90 3.14 -31.47
C GLY A 155 -4.39 3.06 -31.18
N ILE A 156 -3.62 3.61 -32.12
CA ILE A 156 -2.17 3.75 -32.00
C ILE A 156 -1.86 5.02 -31.20
N GLY A 157 -0.99 4.91 -30.20
CA GLY A 157 -0.59 6.02 -29.34
C GLY A 157 0.86 5.94 -28.89
N ASN A 158 1.38 7.08 -28.44
CA ASN A 158 2.63 7.14 -27.67
C ASN A 158 2.33 6.83 -26.19
N TRP A 159 1.84 5.61 -25.93
CA TRP A 159 1.42 5.18 -24.59
C TRP A 159 2.56 5.28 -23.58
N SER A 160 2.29 5.91 -22.43
CA SER A 160 3.30 6.27 -21.42
C SER A 160 3.09 5.59 -20.07
N SER A 161 1.87 5.20 -19.72
CA SER A 161 1.60 4.38 -18.54
C SER A 161 0.31 3.59 -18.67
N ILE A 162 0.27 2.42 -18.01
CA ILE A 162 -0.94 1.63 -17.81
C ILE A 162 -1.07 1.18 -16.36
N LYS A 163 -2.30 1.05 -15.87
CA LYS A 163 -2.68 0.52 -14.55
C LYS A 163 -3.89 -0.40 -14.72
N MET A 164 -4.05 -1.34 -13.79
CA MET A 164 -5.09 -2.35 -13.80
C MET A 164 -5.74 -2.44 -12.41
N SER A 165 -7.04 -2.74 -12.33
CA SER A 165 -7.72 -3.08 -11.08
C SER A 165 -7.27 -4.43 -10.53
N SER A 166 -7.46 -4.68 -9.23
CA SER A 166 -7.07 -5.97 -8.61
C SER A 166 -7.75 -7.18 -9.27
N ASP A 167 -9.01 -7.04 -9.67
CA ASP A 167 -9.76 -8.07 -10.40
C ASP A 167 -9.39 -8.16 -11.90
N GLY A 168 -8.57 -7.24 -12.42
CA GLY A 168 -8.18 -7.12 -13.81
C GLY A 168 -9.32 -6.87 -14.82
N ASN A 169 -10.49 -6.41 -14.37
CA ASN A 169 -11.62 -6.10 -15.26
C ASN A 169 -11.65 -4.62 -15.71
N LYS A 170 -10.80 -3.77 -15.13
CA LYS A 170 -10.61 -2.37 -15.54
C LYS A 170 -9.14 -2.07 -15.75
N ILE A 171 -8.85 -1.32 -16.81
CA ILE A 171 -7.52 -0.75 -17.08
C ILE A 171 -7.64 0.76 -17.31
N GLY A 172 -6.65 1.50 -16.84
CA GLY A 172 -6.48 2.93 -17.10
C GLY A 172 -5.13 3.16 -17.77
N ALA A 173 -5.11 3.94 -18.86
CA ALA A 173 -3.90 4.21 -19.64
C ALA A 173 -3.84 5.68 -20.07
N VAL A 174 -2.62 6.15 -20.37
CA VAL A 174 -2.35 7.52 -20.82
C VAL A 174 -1.37 7.53 -21.99
N ILE A 175 -1.54 8.52 -22.89
CA ILE A 175 -0.67 8.79 -24.03
C ILE A 175 0.13 10.07 -23.75
N TYR A 176 1.42 10.05 -24.05
CA TYR A 176 2.25 11.25 -23.98
C TYR A 176 1.84 12.27 -25.07
N GLY A 177 1.45 13.48 -24.65
CA GLY A 177 1.03 14.57 -25.53
C GLY A 177 -0.44 14.56 -25.93
N ASP A 178 -1.24 13.62 -25.41
CA ASP A 178 -2.69 13.58 -25.58
C ASP A 178 -3.39 14.42 -24.48
N GLN A 179 -4.65 14.82 -24.71
CA GLN A 179 -5.47 15.60 -23.77
C GLN A 179 -6.37 14.72 -22.88
N GLY A 180 -6.36 13.39 -23.07
CA GLY A 180 -7.28 12.45 -22.43
C GLY A 180 -6.64 11.38 -21.53
N VAL A 181 -7.50 10.70 -20.78
CA VAL A 181 -7.20 9.44 -20.07
C VAL A 181 -8.07 8.35 -20.70
N TRP A 182 -7.45 7.21 -20.98
CA TRP A 182 -8.11 6.07 -21.62
C TRP A 182 -8.53 5.05 -20.57
N ILE A 183 -9.80 4.67 -20.57
CA ILE A 183 -10.35 3.65 -19.66
C ILE A 183 -10.85 2.47 -20.49
N GLY A 184 -10.27 1.30 -20.25
CA GLY A 184 -10.79 0.02 -20.73
C GLY A 184 -11.56 -0.69 -19.62
N THR A 185 -12.74 -1.21 -19.96
CA THR A 185 -13.54 -2.07 -19.07
C THR A 185 -13.94 -3.33 -19.83
N ARG A 186 -14.16 -4.42 -19.09
CA ARG A 186 -14.67 -5.69 -19.60
C ARG A 186 -15.88 -6.14 -18.79
#